data_AF-A0AAW5AIR2-F1
#
_entry.id   AF-A0AAW5AIR2-F1
#
_cell.length_a   1.000
_cell.length_b   1.000
_cell.length_c   1.000
_cell.angle_alpha   90.00
_cell.angle_beta   90.00
_cell.angle_gamma   90.00
#
_symmetry.space_group_name_H-M   'P 1'
#
loop_
_entity.id
_entity.type
_entity.pdbx_description
1 polymer ?
#
loop_
_entity_poly.entity_id
_entity_poly.type
_entity_poly.pdbx_seq_one_letter_code
_entity_poly.pdbx_strand_id
1 'polypeptide(L)'
;MHSITRAALLSVAVLAAGLTVSAQAQTGPSFKCSANMTSSVETLICSSEGLASLDRQMASTYSAALKKAGSQAKMLKAEQRGWIKGRNDCWKADDKQACIRDSYNQRLTELQKGYGVVTSTPASQK
;
A
#
# COMPACT_ATOMS: atom_id res chain seq x y z
N MET A 1 -23.68 50.15 -51.04
CA MET A 1 -22.86 49.10 -50.43
C MET A 1 -23.70 48.48 -49.30
N HIS A 2 -24.36 47.36 -49.57
CA HIS A 2 -25.27 46.69 -48.63
C HIS A 2 -24.65 45.37 -48.16
N SER A 3 -24.47 45.21 -46.85
CA SER A 3 -23.92 44.02 -46.19
C SER A 3 -24.29 44.12 -44.71
N ILE A 4 -24.71 43.11 -43.95
CA ILE A 4 -24.84 41.65 -44.09
C ILE A 4 -25.92 41.23 -43.06
N THR A 5 -26.65 40.17 -43.38
CA THR A 5 -27.68 39.45 -42.62
C THR A 5 -27.25 39.00 -41.21
N ARG A 6 -28.12 39.17 -40.21
CA ARG A 6 -27.94 38.62 -38.85
C ARG A 6 -28.36 37.15 -38.81
N ALA A 7 -27.40 36.23 -38.79
CA ALA A 7 -27.64 34.84 -38.45
C ALA A 7 -27.77 34.69 -36.92
N ALA A 8 -28.93 34.25 -36.45
CA ALA A 8 -29.13 33.86 -35.05
C ALA A 8 -28.51 32.47 -34.84
N LEU A 9 -27.45 32.38 -34.03
CA LEU A 9 -26.86 31.11 -33.64
C LEU A 9 -27.45 30.68 -32.29
N LEU A 10 -28.25 29.62 -32.31
CA LEU A 10 -28.73 28.91 -31.12
C LEU A 10 -27.54 28.16 -30.49
N SER A 11 -27.05 28.64 -29.35
CA SER A 11 -26.00 27.96 -28.58
C SER A 11 -26.60 26.78 -27.81
N VAL A 12 -26.37 25.55 -28.29
CA VAL A 12 -26.61 24.33 -27.52
C VAL A 12 -25.43 24.14 -26.56
N ALA A 13 -25.62 24.50 -25.30
CA ALA A 13 -24.64 24.23 -24.25
C ALA A 13 -24.75 22.75 -23.83
N VAL A 14 -23.87 21.90 -24.36
CA VAL A 14 -23.72 20.51 -23.89
C VAL A 14 -22.87 20.52 -22.63
N LEU A 15 -23.49 20.44 -21.45
CA LEU A 15 -22.79 20.19 -20.19
C LEU A 15 -22.37 18.71 -20.14
N ALA A 16 -21.14 18.42 -20.56
CA ALA A 16 -20.51 17.14 -20.29
C ALA A 16 -20.04 17.12 -18.82
N ALA A 17 -20.89 16.63 -17.92
CA ALA A 17 -20.52 16.35 -16.54
C ALA A 17 -19.58 15.12 -16.50
N GLY A 18 -18.27 15.36 -16.46
CA GLY A 18 -17.28 14.31 -16.30
C GLY A 18 -17.39 13.65 -14.92
N LEU A 19 -17.61 12.33 -14.89
CA LEU A 19 -17.50 11.54 -13.65
C LEU A 19 -16.03 11.47 -13.23
N THR A 20 -15.64 12.28 -12.25
CA THR A 20 -14.38 12.10 -11.55
C THR A 20 -14.51 10.96 -10.55
N VAL A 21 -13.97 9.77 -10.87
CA VAL A 21 -13.77 8.71 -9.88
C VAL A 21 -12.62 9.12 -8.98
N SER A 22 -12.95 9.60 -7.78
CA SER A 22 -11.96 9.82 -6.72
C SER A 22 -11.51 8.46 -6.17
N ALA A 23 -10.30 8.02 -6.51
CA ALA A 23 -9.69 6.86 -5.88
C ALA A 23 -9.41 7.20 -4.40
N GLN A 24 -10.21 6.66 -3.48
CA GLN A 24 -9.94 6.79 -2.04
C GLN A 24 -8.63 6.06 -1.71
N ALA A 25 -7.61 6.82 -1.30
CA ALA A 25 -6.37 6.25 -0.82
C ALA A 25 -6.66 5.34 0.39
N GLN A 26 -6.10 4.13 0.41
CA GLN A 26 -6.27 3.22 1.54
C GLN A 26 -5.62 3.82 2.79
N THR A 27 -6.43 4.15 3.79
CA THR A 27 -6.02 4.91 4.99
C THR A 27 -5.34 4.07 6.09
N GLY A 28 -5.16 2.77 5.89
CA GLY A 28 -4.58 1.86 6.89
C GLY A 28 -3.69 0.76 6.32
N PRO A 29 -3.12 -0.11 7.17
CA PRO A 29 -2.32 -1.26 6.75
C PRO A 29 -3.16 -2.27 5.95
N SER A 30 -2.53 -3.37 5.52
CA SER A 30 -3.17 -4.48 4.82
C SER A 30 -4.05 -5.37 5.71
N PHE A 31 -4.07 -5.11 7.03
CA PHE A 31 -4.94 -5.76 8.00
C PHE A 31 -5.92 -4.77 8.63
N LYS A 32 -6.97 -5.29 9.26
CA LYS A 32 -8.00 -4.47 9.92
C LYS A 32 -7.49 -3.93 11.25
N CYS A 33 -7.42 -2.61 11.36
CA CYS A 33 -7.23 -1.94 12.64
C CYS A 33 -8.48 -2.04 13.51
N SER A 34 -8.30 -2.24 14.82
CA SER A 34 -9.38 -2.31 15.80
C SER A 34 -8.93 -1.72 17.13
N ALA A 35 -9.87 -1.16 17.90
CA ALA A 35 -9.58 -0.68 19.25
C ALA A 35 -9.22 -1.83 20.24
N ASN A 36 -9.61 -3.07 19.93
CA ASN A 36 -9.42 -4.24 20.81
C ASN A 36 -8.15 -5.05 20.49
N MET A 37 -7.19 -4.47 19.76
CA MET A 37 -5.95 -5.15 19.41
C MET A 37 -5.02 -5.27 20.64
N THR A 38 -4.40 -6.44 20.80
CA THR A 38 -3.48 -6.71 21.92
C THR A 38 -2.00 -6.56 21.55
N SER A 39 -1.69 -6.50 20.26
CA SER A 39 -0.31 -6.31 19.76
C SER A 39 0.01 -4.82 19.69
N SER A 40 0.89 -4.34 20.59
CA SER A 40 1.35 -2.96 20.60
C SER A 40 2.07 -2.55 19.30
N VAL A 41 2.74 -3.50 18.64
CA VAL A 41 3.36 -3.30 17.32
C VAL A 41 2.30 -3.08 16.24
N GLU A 42 1.22 -3.88 16.21
CA GLU A 42 0.16 -3.70 15.22
C GLU A 42 -0.67 -2.44 15.47
N THR A 43 -0.89 -2.08 16.73
CA THR A 43 -1.46 -0.78 17.10
C THR A 43 -0.60 0.38 16.57
N LEU A 44 0.72 0.31 16.71
CA LEU A 44 1.62 1.34 16.19
C LEU A 44 1.65 1.38 14.65
N ILE A 45 1.55 0.23 13.99
CA ILE A 45 1.39 0.16 12.52
C ILE A 45 0.08 0.83 12.08
N CYS A 46 -1.00 0.63 12.84
CA CYS A 46 -2.31 1.24 12.57
C CYS A 46 -2.32 2.77 12.74
N SER A 47 -1.53 3.32 13.66
CA SER A 47 -1.50 4.77 13.94
C SER A 47 -0.43 5.54 13.16
N SER A 48 0.47 4.85 12.46
CA SER A 48 1.56 5.47 11.68
C SER A 48 1.33 5.28 10.18
N GLU A 49 1.14 6.39 9.46
CA GLU A 49 0.97 6.37 7.99
C GLU A 49 2.15 5.69 7.29
N GLY A 50 3.38 5.99 7.72
CA GLY A 50 4.60 5.41 7.15
C GLY A 50 4.67 3.89 7.35
N LEU A 51 4.37 3.40 8.55
CA LEU A 51 4.37 1.96 8.82
C LEU A 51 3.19 1.24 8.13
N ALA A 52 2.02 1.87 8.07
CA ALA A 52 0.88 1.36 7.31
C ALA A 52 1.20 1.23 5.81
N SER A 53 1.92 2.20 5.25
CA SER A 53 2.40 2.16 3.87
C SER A 53 3.37 1.00 3.61
N LEU A 54 4.34 0.80 4.51
CA LEU A 54 5.26 -0.34 4.45
C LEU A 54 4.51 -1.68 4.57
N ASP A 55 3.50 -1.78 5.43
CA ASP A 55 2.68 -2.99 5.54
C ASP A 55 1.93 -3.31 4.24
N ARG A 56 1.36 -2.30 3.58
CA ARG A 56 0.73 -2.49 2.25
C ARG A 56 1.73 -2.91 1.19
N GLN A 57 2.91 -2.30 1.17
CA GLN A 57 3.99 -2.68 0.26
C GLN A 57 4.44 -4.12 0.51
N MET A 58 4.54 -4.52 1.77
CA MET A 58 4.89 -5.87 2.18
C MET A 58 3.87 -6.88 1.68
N ALA A 59 2.57 -6.62 1.88
CA ALA A 59 1.49 -7.48 1.41
C ALA A 59 1.50 -7.67 -0.12
N SER A 60 1.69 -6.58 -0.87
CA SER A 60 1.81 -6.62 -2.34
C SER A 60 3.02 -7.44 -2.79
N THR A 61 4.19 -7.20 -2.20
CA THR A 61 5.44 -7.91 -2.52
C THR A 61 5.34 -9.39 -2.18
N TYR A 62 4.78 -9.73 -1.03
CA TYR A 62 4.55 -11.11 -0.62
C TYR A 62 3.56 -11.85 -1.54
N SER A 63 2.48 -11.17 -1.98
CA SER A 63 1.55 -11.74 -2.97
C SER A 63 2.24 -12.03 -4.30
N ALA A 64 3.09 -11.12 -4.78
CA ALA A 64 3.87 -11.35 -6.00
C ALA A 64 4.87 -12.51 -5.83
N ALA A 65 5.56 -12.58 -4.68
CA ALA A 65 6.50 -13.66 -4.37
C ALA A 65 5.79 -15.02 -4.33
N LEU A 66 4.62 -15.10 -3.69
CA LEU A 66 3.81 -16.33 -3.65
C LEU A 66 3.43 -16.85 -5.03
N LYS A 67 3.09 -15.96 -5.98
CA LYS A 67 2.78 -16.34 -7.36
C LYS A 67 3.98 -16.97 -8.08
N LYS A 68 5.20 -16.56 -7.72
CA LYS A 68 6.45 -17.09 -8.29
C LYS A 68 7.03 -18.29 -7.55
N ALA A 69 6.58 -18.55 -6.31
CA ALA A 69 7.24 -19.50 -5.43
C ALA A 69 7.14 -20.97 -5.87
N GLY A 70 6.16 -21.35 -6.71
CA GLY A 70 6.00 -22.72 -7.18
C GLY A 70 5.95 -23.74 -6.03
N SER A 71 6.81 -24.76 -6.07
CA SER A 71 6.93 -25.78 -5.02
C SER A 71 7.33 -25.22 -3.65
N GLN A 72 7.96 -24.03 -3.59
CA GLN A 72 8.40 -23.39 -2.36
C GLN A 72 7.28 -22.61 -1.65
N ALA A 73 6.08 -22.50 -2.23
CA ALA A 73 5.00 -21.68 -1.68
C ALA A 73 4.59 -22.07 -0.25
N LYS A 74 4.66 -23.37 0.11
CA LYS A 74 4.38 -23.84 1.48
C LYS A 74 5.41 -23.31 2.48
N MET A 75 6.68 -23.32 2.11
CA MET A 75 7.79 -22.82 2.92
C MET A 75 7.70 -21.31 3.08
N LEU A 76 7.52 -20.57 1.97
CA LEU A 76 7.36 -19.11 1.99
C LEU A 76 6.21 -18.65 2.90
N LYS A 77 5.08 -19.36 2.90
CA LYS A 77 3.97 -19.09 3.85
C LYS A 77 4.39 -19.26 5.30
N ALA A 78 5.19 -20.29 5.60
CA ALA A 78 5.66 -20.54 6.96
C ALA A 78 6.65 -19.45 7.41
N GLU A 79 7.60 -19.10 6.55
CA GLU A 79 8.56 -18.02 6.79
C GLU A 79 7.86 -16.68 7.02
N GLN A 80 6.86 -16.34 6.19
CA GLN A 80 6.13 -15.09 6.37
C GLN A 80 5.41 -15.02 7.72
N ARG A 81 4.80 -16.12 8.18
CA ARG A 81 4.22 -16.18 9.53
C ARG A 81 5.28 -16.04 10.63
N GLY A 82 6.44 -16.67 10.44
CA GLY A 82 7.57 -16.54 11.36
C GLY A 82 8.08 -15.10 11.44
N TRP A 83 8.25 -14.45 10.28
CA TRP A 83 8.66 -13.06 10.19
C TRP A 83 7.66 -12.11 10.87
N ILE A 84 6.34 -12.30 10.73
CA ILE A 84 5.34 -11.47 11.44
C ILE A 84 5.54 -11.55 12.96
N LYS A 85 5.82 -12.75 13.49
CA LYS A 85 6.12 -12.91 14.93
C LYS A 85 7.39 -12.15 15.32
N GLY A 86 8.45 -12.27 14.51
CA GLY A 86 9.71 -11.56 14.73
C GLY A 86 9.57 -10.03 14.64
N ARG A 87 8.80 -9.51 13.69
CA ARG A 87 8.45 -8.07 13.63
C ARG A 87 7.72 -7.64 14.90
N ASN A 88 6.80 -8.46 15.39
CA ASN A 88 6.05 -8.13 16.59
C ASN A 88 6.94 -8.11 17.85
N ASP A 89 8.09 -8.80 17.88
CA ASP A 89 9.07 -8.68 18.98
C ASP A 89 9.70 -7.28 19.11
N CYS A 90 9.52 -6.39 18.12
CA CYS A 90 9.90 -4.98 18.23
C CYS A 90 9.25 -4.25 19.41
N TRP A 91 8.23 -4.82 20.07
CA TRP A 91 7.71 -4.28 21.34
C TRP A 91 8.79 -4.16 22.43
N LYS A 92 9.86 -4.97 22.34
CA LYS A 92 10.99 -4.98 23.27
C LYS A 92 12.04 -3.90 22.97
N ALA A 93 12.00 -3.28 21.79
CA ALA A 93 12.99 -2.30 21.38
C ALA A 93 12.77 -0.94 22.08
N ASP A 94 13.85 -0.20 22.30
CA ASP A 94 13.81 1.18 22.76
C ASP A 94 13.10 2.06 21.72
N ASP A 95 13.59 2.01 20.47
CA ASP A 95 12.92 2.60 19.31
C ASP A 95 12.11 1.53 18.53
N LYS A 96 10.84 1.42 18.91
CA LYS A 96 9.88 0.48 18.31
C LYS A 96 9.60 0.83 16.86
N GLN A 97 9.52 2.11 16.52
CA GLN A 97 9.19 2.55 15.17
C GLN A 97 10.33 2.25 14.20
N ALA A 98 11.58 2.52 14.59
CA ALA A 98 12.75 2.13 13.81
C ALA A 98 12.82 0.61 13.65
N CYS A 99 12.66 -0.17 14.72
CA CYS A 99 12.68 -1.63 14.67
C CYS A 99 11.65 -2.19 13.67
N ILE A 100 10.40 -1.70 13.72
CA ILE A 100 9.34 -2.16 12.82
C ILE A 100 9.67 -1.81 11.36
N ARG A 101 10.11 -0.56 11.11
CA ARG A 101 10.50 -0.10 9.77
C ARG A 101 11.63 -0.95 9.19
N ASP A 102 12.65 -1.24 9.98
CA ASP A 102 13.81 -2.02 9.55
C ASP A 102 13.42 -3.47 9.27
N SER A 103 12.54 -4.05 10.10
CA SER A 103 11.97 -5.39 9.88
C SER A 103 11.21 -5.49 8.56
N TYR A 104 10.41 -4.47 8.19
CA TYR A 104 9.76 -4.40 6.88
C TYR A 104 10.77 -4.29 5.73
N ASN A 105 11.72 -3.35 5.82
CA ASN A 105 12.69 -3.11 4.75
C ASN A 105 13.55 -4.35 4.48
N GLN A 106 13.98 -5.05 5.53
CA GLN A 106 14.72 -6.29 5.41
C GLN A 106 13.87 -7.35 4.67
N ARG A 107 12.64 -7.60 5.11
CA ARG A 107 11.79 -8.63 4.50
C ARG A 107 11.41 -8.30 3.07
N LEU A 108 11.15 -7.03 2.77
CA LEU A 108 10.94 -6.56 1.39
C LEU A 108 12.15 -6.92 0.53
N THR A 109 13.36 -6.60 0.98
CA THR A 109 14.60 -6.90 0.26
C THR A 109 14.79 -8.41 0.05
N GLU A 110 14.53 -9.22 1.08
CA GLU A 110 14.60 -10.69 1.01
C GLU A 110 13.66 -11.24 -0.06
N LEU A 111 12.38 -10.84 -0.05
CA LEU A 111 11.40 -11.33 -1.03
C LEU A 111 11.70 -10.84 -2.45
N GLN A 112 12.09 -9.58 -2.59
CA GLN A 112 12.45 -9.00 -3.88
C GLN A 112 13.62 -9.74 -4.51
N LYS A 113 14.69 -10.01 -3.75
CA LYS A 113 15.86 -10.77 -4.21
C LYS A 113 15.55 -12.25 -4.43
N GLY A 114 14.88 -12.89 -3.48
CA GLY A 114 14.63 -14.34 -3.51
C GLY A 114 13.65 -14.78 -4.60
N TYR A 115 12.70 -13.91 -4.98
CA TYR A 115 11.67 -14.23 -5.98
C TYR A 115 11.71 -13.32 -7.21
N GLY A 116 12.69 -12.41 -7.31
CA GLY A 116 12.81 -11.48 -8.43
C GLY A 116 11.56 -10.62 -8.62
N VAL A 117 10.91 -10.19 -7.54
CA VAL A 117 9.71 -9.33 -7.59
C VAL A 117 10.12 -7.90 -7.34
N VAL A 118 9.63 -6.96 -8.14
CA VAL A 118 9.75 -5.53 -7.87
C VAL A 118 8.34 -4.96 -7.92
N THR A 119 7.82 -4.57 -6.76
CA THR A 119 6.55 -3.86 -6.69
C THR A 119 6.89 -2.38 -6.57
N SER A 120 6.28 -1.55 -7.41
CA SER A 120 6.44 -0.10 -7.35
C SER A 120 5.93 0.41 -6.01
N THR A 121 6.82 1.01 -5.21
CA THR A 121 6.46 1.82 -4.03
C THR A 121 5.43 2.87 -4.48
N PRO A 122 4.23 2.96 -3.85
CA PRO A 122 3.35 4.09 -4.11
C PRO A 122 4.10 5.37 -3.75
N ALA A 123 4.17 6.31 -4.68
CA ALA A 123 4.85 7.58 -4.50
C ALA A 123 4.24 8.37 -3.33
N SER A 124 4.88 8.31 -2.16
CA SER A 124 4.71 9.30 -1.09
C SER A 124 5.87 9.15 -0.09
N GLN A 125 7.07 9.49 -0.56
CA GLN A 125 8.19 9.85 0.31
C GLN A 125 8.91 11.03 -0.33
N LYS A 126 8.32 12.21 -0.16
CA LYS A 126 9.04 13.47 -0.14
C LYS A 126 8.49 14.31 1.01
#